data_AF-A0A3M1LF26-F1
#
_entry.id   AF-A0A3M1LF26-F1
#
_cell.length_a   1.000
_cell.length_b   1.000
_cell.length_c   1.000
_cell.angle_alpha   90.00
_cell.angle_beta   90.00
_cell.angle_gamma   90.00
#
_symmetry.space_group_name_H-M   'P 1'
#
loop_
_entity.id
_entity.type
_entity.pdbx_description
1 polymer ?
#
loop_
_entity_poly.entity_id
_entity_poly.type
_entity_poly.pdbx_seq_one_letter_code
_entity_poly.pdbx_strand_id
1 'polypeptide(L)'
;IAQQPDLIFLDLNMPIVNGYELCSNLRRIPQFAKTPIVILTGNDGIIDRVRAKMVGCSEYMTKPVQVEEVLGKIKTLMPLNNTLINKIPA
;
A
#
# COMPACT_ATOMS: atom_id res chain seq x y z
N ILE A 1 10.45 -5.68 19.68
CA ILE A 1 9.44 -4.61 19.54
C ILE A 1 8.88 -4.73 18.13
N ALA A 2 7.61 -5.10 17.97
CA ALA A 2 6.97 -5.11 16.65
C ALA A 2 6.65 -3.65 16.27
N GLN A 3 7.32 -3.12 15.25
CA GLN A 3 7.11 -1.75 14.80
C GLN A 3 5.84 -1.67 13.94
N GLN A 4 5.06 -0.62 14.13
CA GLN A 4 3.95 -0.29 13.24
C GLN A 4 4.53 0.33 11.97
N PRO A 5 4.26 -0.22 10.78
CA PRO A 5 4.71 0.38 9.54
C PRO A 5 3.94 1.67 9.29
N ASP A 6 4.66 2.69 8.83
CA ASP A 6 4.10 3.97 8.44
C ASP A 6 3.38 3.89 7.06
N LEU A 7 3.73 2.90 6.23
CA LEU A 7 3.15 2.63 4.90
C LEU A 7 3.35 1.15 4.54
N ILE A 8 2.37 0.53 3.88
CA ILE A 8 2.45 -0.86 3.42
C ILE A 8 2.25 -0.89 1.90
N PHE A 9 3.21 -1.45 1.17
CA PHE A 9 3.00 -1.93 -0.20
C PHE A 9 2.63 -3.40 -0.15
N LEU A 10 1.49 -3.76 -0.73
CA LEU A 10 0.90 -5.09 -0.66
C LEU A 10 0.73 -5.67 -2.07
N ASP A 11 1.36 -6.81 -2.33
CA ASP A 11 1.13 -7.54 -3.58
C ASP A 11 -0.26 -8.20 -3.57
N LEU A 12 -0.96 -8.11 -4.70
CA LEU A 12 -2.24 -8.80 -4.91
C LEU A 12 -2.02 -10.26 -5.33
N ASN A 13 -1.07 -10.49 -6.23
CA ASN A 13 -0.83 -11.78 -6.85
C ASN A 13 0.18 -12.57 -6.03
N MET A 14 -0.24 -13.06 -4.86
CA MET A 14 0.58 -13.94 -4.03
C MET A 14 0.09 -15.39 -4.14
N PRO A 15 1.00 -16.39 -4.08
CA PRO A 15 0.65 -17.79 -4.34
C PRO A 15 -0.18 -18.47 -3.24
N ILE A 16 -0.11 -17.99 -1.99
CA ILE A 16 -0.70 -18.66 -0.82
C ILE A 16 -1.86 -17.86 -0.23
N VAL A 17 -1.73 -16.53 -0.17
CA VAL A 17 -2.69 -15.63 0.46
C VAL A 17 -3.21 -14.66 -0.58
N ASN A 18 -4.52 -14.42 -0.64
CA ASN A 18 -5.05 -13.40 -1.53
C ASN A 18 -4.76 -12.00 -0.95
N GLY A 19 -4.12 -11.11 -1.72
CA GLY A 19 -3.82 -9.75 -1.25
C GLY A 19 -5.05 -8.94 -0.85
N TYR A 20 -6.22 -9.20 -1.45
CA TYR A 20 -7.47 -8.58 -1.00
C TYR A 20 -7.87 -9.01 0.41
N GLU A 21 -7.74 -10.31 0.70
CA GLU A 21 -8.05 -10.86 2.01
C GLU A 21 -7.07 -10.34 3.07
N LEU A 22 -5.78 -10.30 2.74
CA LEU A 22 -4.77 -9.73 3.63
C LEU A 22 -5.05 -8.25 3.91
N CYS A 23 -5.41 -7.46 2.91
CA CYS A 23 -5.80 -6.06 3.10
C CYS A 23 -6.99 -5.94 4.06
N SER A 24 -8.04 -6.75 3.86
CA SER A 24 -9.21 -6.76 4.73
C SER A 24 -8.86 -7.15 6.17
N ASN A 25 -7.98 -8.14 6.34
CA ASN A 25 -7.52 -8.59 7.66
C ASN A 25 -6.67 -7.52 8.35
N LEU A 26 -5.76 -6.84 7.63
CA LEU A 26 -4.99 -5.72 8.17
C LEU A 26 -5.91 -4.59 8.65
N ARG A 27 -6.99 -4.28 7.91
CA ARG A 27 -7.97 -3.26 8.31
C ARG A 27 -8.76 -3.60 9.57
N ARG A 28 -8.87 -4.89 9.92
CA ARG A 28 -9.50 -5.35 11.17
C ARG A 28 -8.57 -5.27 12.38
N ILE A 29 -7.26 -5.12 12.17
CA ILE A 29 -6.29 -4.96 13.25
C ILE A 29 -6.24 -3.48 13.64
N PRO A 30 -6.60 -3.10 14.88
CA PRO A 30 -6.67 -1.68 15.29
C PRO A 30 -5.37 -0.91 15.06
N GLN A 31 -4.22 -1.59 15.22
CA GLN A 31 -2.90 -1.04 14.96
C GLN A 31 -2.70 -0.63 13.49
N PHE A 32 -3.30 -1.31 12.52
CA PHE A 32 -3.10 -1.02 11.09
C PHE A 32 -4.31 -0.35 10.44
N ALA A 33 -5.37 -0.09 11.20
CA ALA A 33 -6.61 0.48 10.70
C ALA A 33 -6.38 1.79 9.90
N LYS A 34 -5.41 2.61 10.32
CA LYS A 34 -5.04 3.88 9.68
C LYS A 34 -3.74 3.83 8.86
N THR A 35 -2.98 2.73 8.91
CA THR A 35 -1.75 2.62 8.13
C THR A 35 -2.10 2.64 6.64
N PRO A 36 -1.53 3.54 5.81
CA PRO A 36 -1.80 3.54 4.38
C PRO A 36 -1.38 2.21 3.73
N ILE A 37 -2.24 1.66 2.87
CA ILE A 37 -1.97 0.41 2.13
C ILE A 37 -2.07 0.69 0.64
N VAL A 38 -0.98 0.50 -0.09
CA VAL A 38 -0.90 0.59 -1.55
C VAL A 38 -0.91 -0.83 -2.11
N ILE A 39 -1.94 -1.19 -2.88
CA ILE A 39 -1.98 -2.50 -3.54
C ILE A 39 -1.18 -2.44 -4.85
N LEU A 40 -0.32 -3.44 -5.06
CA LEU A 40 0.49 -3.66 -6.25
C LEU A 40 -0.05 -4.86 -7.03
N THR A 41 -0.20 -4.75 -8.35
CA THR A 41 -0.75 -5.84 -9.16
C THR A 41 -0.40 -5.70 -10.64
N GLY A 42 -0.25 -6.82 -11.34
CA GLY A 42 -0.02 -6.83 -12.80
C GLY A 42 -1.30 -6.64 -13.63
N ASN A 43 -2.47 -6.68 -13.00
CA ASN A 43 -3.76 -6.44 -13.65
C ASN A 43 -4.30 -5.07 -13.20
N ASP A 44 -4.82 -4.25 -14.11
CA ASP A 44 -5.27 -2.89 -13.82
C ASP A 44 -6.74 -2.63 -14.18
N GLY A 45 -7.49 -3.71 -14.40
CA GLY A 45 -8.91 -3.68 -14.73
C GLY A 45 -9.75 -2.93 -13.70
N ILE A 46 -10.86 -2.35 -14.19
CA ILE A 46 -11.82 -1.60 -13.36
C ILE A 46 -12.31 -2.44 -12.17
N ILE A 47 -12.57 -3.73 -12.40
CA ILE A 47 -13.03 -4.67 -11.36
C ILE A 47 -12.02 -4.75 -10.22
N ASP A 48 -10.74 -4.90 -10.54
CA ASP A 48 -9.68 -5.03 -9.54
C ASP A 48 -9.50 -3.76 -8.71
N ARG A 49 -9.64 -2.59 -9.35
CA ARG A 49 -9.61 -1.29 -8.67
C ARG A 49 -10.80 -1.10 -7.74
N VAL A 50 -12.00 -1.47 -8.17
CA VAL A 50 -13.21 -1.40 -7.33
C VAL A 50 -13.05 -2.32 -6.12
N ARG A 51 -12.61 -3.55 -6.35
CA ARG A 51 -12.40 -4.53 -5.27
C ARG A 51 -11.33 -4.08 -4.28
N ALA A 52 -10.23 -3.50 -4.75
CA ALA A 52 -9.17 -2.94 -3.92
C ALA A 52 -9.71 -1.85 -2.97
N LYS A 53 -10.53 -0.94 -3.51
CA LYS A 53 -11.20 0.09 -2.70
C LYS A 53 -12.15 -0.52 -1.68
N MET A 54 -12.93 -1.53 -2.06
CA MET A 54 -13.88 -2.20 -1.15
C MET A 54 -13.21 -2.88 0.05
N VAL A 55 -12.00 -3.43 -0.13
CA VAL A 55 -11.24 -4.03 0.99
C VAL A 55 -10.47 -3.00 1.83
N GLY A 56 -10.55 -1.71 1.46
CA GLY A 56 -9.98 -0.61 2.21
C GLY A 56 -8.54 -0.25 1.84
N CYS A 57 -8.08 -0.54 0.62
CA CYS A 57 -6.79 0.00 0.18
C CYS A 57 -6.83 1.54 0.16
N SER A 58 -5.70 2.17 0.45
CA SER A 58 -5.55 3.62 0.33
C SER A 58 -5.31 4.02 -1.13
N GLU A 59 -4.45 3.26 -1.81
CA GLU A 59 -4.02 3.53 -3.18
C GLU A 59 -3.79 2.21 -3.93
N TYR A 60 -3.68 2.33 -5.24
CA TYR A 60 -3.50 1.20 -6.16
C TYR A 60 -2.47 1.55 -7.23
N MET A 61 -1.65 0.58 -7.60
CA MET A 61 -0.52 0.76 -8.50
C MET A 61 -0.29 -0.50 -9.34
N THR A 62 -0.05 -0.29 -10.64
CA THR A 62 0.10 -1.38 -11.60
C THR A 62 1.58 -1.72 -11.77
N LYS A 63 1.92 -3.01 -11.77
CA LYS A 63 3.26 -3.51 -12.06
C LYS A 63 3.49 -3.53 -13.59
N PRO A 64 4.71 -3.25 -14.08
CA PRO A 64 5.92 -2.93 -13.33
C PRO A 64 5.88 -1.50 -12.76
N VAL A 65 6.29 -1.36 -11.50
CA VAL A 65 6.24 -0.08 -10.80
C VAL A 65 7.47 0.75 -11.11
N GLN A 66 7.28 2.03 -11.41
CA GLN A 66 8.38 2.98 -11.60
C GLN A 66 8.75 3.64 -10.27
N VAL A 67 10.05 3.95 -10.09
CA VAL A 67 10.59 4.53 -8.85
C VAL A 67 9.90 5.86 -8.53
N GLU A 68 9.69 6.68 -9.56
CA GLU A 68 9.06 7.99 -9.46
C GLU A 68 7.61 7.89 -8.97
N GLU A 69 6.89 6.85 -9.40
CA GLU A 69 5.52 6.59 -8.99
C GLU A 69 5.47 6.17 -7.50
N VAL A 70 6.39 5.29 -7.07
CA VAL A 70 6.55 4.89 -5.68
C VAL A 70 6.84 6.10 -4.80
N LEU A 71 7.83 6.91 -5.19
CA LEU A 71 8.21 8.12 -4.46
C LEU A 71 7.07 9.14 -4.39
N GLY A 72 6.30 9.28 -5.48
CA GLY A 72 5.09 10.08 -5.50
C GLY A 72 4.07 9.61 -4.47
N LYS A 73 3.76 8.30 -4.44
CA LYS A 73 2.81 7.73 -3.47
C LYS A 73 3.29 7.87 -2.02
N ILE A 74 4.58 7.67 -1.76
CA ILE A 74 5.18 7.88 -0.43
C ILE A 74 4.96 9.34 0.01
N LYS A 75 5.29 10.32 -0.84
CA LYS A 75 5.12 11.74 -0.52
C LYS A 75 3.66 12.12 -0.26
N THR A 76 2.72 11.55 -1.01
CA THR A 76 1.28 11.81 -0.85
C THR A 76 0.69 11.16 0.40
N LEU A 77 1.06 9.90 0.68
CA LEU A 77 0.46 9.10 1.76
C LEU A 77 1.14 9.30 3.11
N MET A 78 2.37 9.81 3.13
CA MET A 78 3.15 10.09 4.33
C MET A 78 3.45 11.59 4.39
N PRO A 79 2.42 12.44 4.56
CA PRO A 79 2.63 13.88 4.68
C PRO A 79 3.56 14.17 5.86
N LEU A 80 4.62 14.89 5.54
CA LEU A 80 5.81 15.22 6.33
C LEU A 80 5.63 15.21 7.86
N ASN A 81 6.16 14.18 8.51
CA ASN A 81 6.89 14.35 9.78
C ASN A 81 8.38 14.19 9.45
N ASN A 82 9.18 15.20 9.80
CA ASN A 82 10.55 15.55 9.38
C ASN A 82 11.66 14.46 9.26
N THR A 83 11.38 13.17 9.48
CA THR A 83 12.43 12.16 9.70
C THR A 83 12.74 11.26 8.49
N LEU A 84 11.79 11.04 7.56
CA LEU A 84 11.97 10.06 6.47
C LEU A 84 12.57 10.66 5.18
N ILE A 85 12.22 11.90 4.83
CA ILE A 85 12.77 12.59 3.65
C ILE A 85 14.29 12.78 3.71
N ASN A 86 14.89 12.91 4.90
CA ASN A 86 16.35 13.02 5.05
C ASN A 86 17.09 11.70 4.78
N LYS A 87 16.37 10.59 4.56
CA LYS A 87 16.95 9.25 4.33
C LYS A 87 16.71 8.71 2.92
N ILE A 88 15.88 9.38 2.12
CA ILE A 88 15.65 8.99 0.72
C ILE A 88 16.66 9.76 -0.12
N PRO A 89 17.63 9.09 -0.77
CA PRO A 89 18.59 9.76 -1.63
C PRO A 89 17.86 10.45 -2.79
N ALA A 90 18.34 11.64 -3.15
CA ALA A 90 17.83 12.45 -4.24
C ALA A 90 17.99 11.75 -5.60
#